data_AF-A0A1Y3MSS7-F1
#
_entry.id   AF-A0A1Y3MSS7-F1
#
_cell.length_a   1.000
_cell.length_b   1.000
_cell.length_c   1.000
_cell.angle_alpha   90.00
_cell.angle_beta   90.00
_cell.angle_gamma   90.00
#
_symmetry.space_group_name_H-M   'P 1'
#
loop_
_entity.id
_entity.type
_entity.pdbx_description
1 polymer ?
#
loop_
_entity_poly.entity_id
_entity_poly.type
_entity_poly.pdbx_seq_one_letter_code
_entity_poly.pdbx_strand_id
1 'polypeptide(L)'
;ELRGHCLIWHAYQPTWFNSITSATDMETAIVDHITNVLTYYKGKIKIWDVVNEAIDDSSTKTKYIFRNEFLYKALPNYVDVAFQTARKVDPNVKLFYNDYNIEGVWDKSTAVYLFVKDLLERGIPIDGVGLQYHVSVQYQPTLASITDVIGKYCELGLEVHITELDVKCEDKCNASNVNELQNTTYSNALKACLRNSCCTAFLVWGISDD
;
A
#
# COMPACT_ATOMS: atom_id res chain seq x y z
N GLU A 1 0.31 12.48 -14.50
CA GLU A 1 -0.09 11.06 -14.50
C GLU A 1 -1.08 10.85 -13.36
N LEU A 2 -1.97 9.86 -13.43
CA LEU A 2 -2.93 9.55 -12.37
C LEU A 2 -2.60 8.17 -11.78
N ARG A 3 -2.66 8.07 -10.44
CA ARG A 3 -2.70 6.82 -9.69
C ARG A 3 -4.15 6.57 -9.28
N GLY A 4 -4.69 5.41 -9.61
CA GLY A 4 -6.00 4.99 -9.12
C GLY A 4 -5.87 4.43 -7.70
N HIS A 5 -6.65 4.97 -6.77
CA HIS A 5 -6.64 4.58 -5.37
C HIS A 5 -8.10 4.49 -4.88
N CYS A 6 -8.58 3.32 -4.45
CA CYS A 6 -8.05 1.97 -4.66
C CYS A 6 -9.19 1.05 -5.14
N LEU A 7 -8.88 -0.14 -5.64
CA LEU A 7 -9.90 -1.08 -6.13
C LEU A 7 -10.55 -1.87 -5.00
N ILE A 8 -9.76 -2.49 -4.12
CA ILE A 8 -10.25 -3.32 -3.03
C ILE A 8 -9.69 -2.82 -1.71
N TRP A 9 -10.58 -2.48 -0.77
CA TRP A 9 -10.24 -2.08 0.59
C TRP A 9 -11.32 -2.55 1.56
N HIS A 10 -10.91 -2.80 2.80
CA HIS A 10 -11.82 -3.20 3.87
C HIS A 10 -12.66 -2.02 4.39
N ALA A 11 -12.26 -0.79 4.08
CA ALA A 11 -12.90 0.45 4.52
C ALA A 11 -13.51 1.23 3.33
N TYR A 12 -14.47 2.11 3.65
CA TYR A 12 -15.14 3.04 2.72
C TYR A 12 -15.87 2.39 1.52
N GLN A 13 -16.15 1.10 1.62
CA GLN A 13 -16.93 0.32 0.68
C GLN A 13 -18.45 0.50 0.85
N PRO A 14 -19.25 0.28 -0.20
CA PRO A 14 -20.71 0.26 -0.10
C PRO A 14 -21.23 -0.81 0.88
N THR A 15 -22.32 -0.52 1.59
CA THR A 15 -22.90 -1.42 2.60
C THR A 15 -23.25 -2.81 2.06
N TRP A 16 -23.74 -2.89 0.81
CA TRP A 16 -24.09 -4.16 0.18
C TRP A 16 -22.88 -5.08 0.02
N PHE A 17 -21.70 -4.53 -0.29
CA PHE A 17 -20.47 -5.30 -0.49
C PHE A 17 -19.94 -5.83 0.85
N ASN A 18 -19.99 -5.00 1.89
CA ASN A 18 -19.65 -5.40 3.27
C ASN A 18 -20.56 -6.51 3.83
N SER A 19 -21.78 -6.64 3.29
CA SER A 19 -22.77 -7.63 3.76
C SER A 19 -22.61 -9.02 3.13
N ILE A 20 -21.69 -9.17 2.17
CA ILE A 20 -21.46 -10.46 1.49
C ILE A 20 -20.66 -11.39 2.41
N THR A 21 -21.19 -12.60 2.63
CA THR A 21 -20.55 -13.65 3.44
C THR A 21 -20.23 -14.92 2.64
N SER A 22 -20.82 -15.05 1.44
CA SER A 22 -20.58 -16.16 0.52
C SER A 22 -19.29 -15.94 -0.25
N ALA A 23 -18.42 -16.95 -0.28
CA ALA A 23 -17.16 -16.89 -1.04
C ALA A 23 -17.41 -16.66 -2.53
N THR A 24 -18.38 -17.36 -3.13
CA THR A 24 -18.74 -17.22 -4.54
C THR A 24 -19.25 -15.82 -4.87
N ASP A 25 -20.12 -15.27 -4.02
CA ASP A 25 -20.69 -13.93 -4.25
C ASP A 25 -19.62 -12.85 -4.04
N MET A 26 -18.71 -13.06 -3.09
CA MET A 26 -17.57 -12.16 -2.85
C MET A 26 -16.62 -12.16 -4.05
N GLU A 27 -16.25 -13.34 -4.54
CA GLU A 27 -15.40 -13.49 -5.72
C GLU A 27 -16.05 -12.82 -6.94
N THR A 28 -17.34 -13.06 -7.17
CA THR A 28 -18.10 -12.44 -8.26
C THR A 28 -18.09 -10.92 -8.14
N ALA A 29 -18.39 -10.38 -6.95
CA ALA A 29 -18.40 -8.93 -6.73
C ALA A 29 -17.02 -8.28 -6.95
N ILE A 30 -15.94 -8.92 -6.50
CA ILE A 30 -14.56 -8.44 -6.72
C ILE A 30 -14.22 -8.45 -8.21
N VAL A 31 -14.49 -9.57 -8.89
CA VAL A 31 -14.20 -9.73 -10.32
C VAL A 31 -14.96 -8.70 -11.16
N ASP A 32 -16.25 -8.54 -10.90
CA ASP A 32 -17.12 -7.60 -11.61
C ASP A 32 -16.69 -6.15 -11.36
N HIS A 33 -16.37 -5.78 -10.11
CA HIS A 33 -15.92 -4.44 -9.77
C HIS A 33 -14.62 -4.09 -10.50
N ILE A 34 -13.58 -4.92 -10.35
CA ILE A 34 -12.27 -4.69 -10.96
C ILE A 34 -12.37 -4.65 -12.48
N THR A 35 -13.14 -5.58 -13.07
CA THR A 35 -13.34 -5.62 -14.53
C THR A 35 -13.97 -4.34 -15.05
N ASN A 36 -15.05 -3.86 -14.43
CA ASN A 36 -15.75 -2.67 -14.88
C ASN A 36 -14.90 -1.40 -14.70
N VAL A 37 -14.27 -1.21 -13.54
CA VAL A 37 -13.46 -0.02 -13.25
C VAL A 37 -12.24 0.05 -14.15
N LEU A 38 -11.46 -1.03 -14.24
CA LEU A 38 -10.26 -1.03 -15.08
C LEU A 38 -10.58 -0.92 -16.56
N THR A 39 -11.67 -1.55 -17.03
CA THR A 39 -12.11 -1.38 -18.43
C THR A 39 -12.46 0.08 -18.73
N TYR A 40 -13.17 0.76 -17.83
CA TYR A 40 -13.57 2.15 -18.02
C TYR A 40 -12.38 3.13 -18.07
N TYR A 41 -11.36 2.87 -17.24
CA TYR A 41 -10.15 3.70 -17.12
C TYR A 41 -8.97 3.21 -17.95
N LYS A 42 -9.14 2.16 -18.76
CA LYS A 42 -8.09 1.59 -19.60
C LYS A 42 -7.42 2.67 -20.46
N GLY A 43 -6.09 2.73 -20.38
CA GLY A 43 -5.27 3.74 -21.07
C GLY A 43 -5.31 5.15 -20.49
N LYS A 44 -6.14 5.43 -19.48
CA LYS A 44 -6.22 6.75 -18.80
C LYS A 44 -5.45 6.77 -17.47
N ILE A 45 -5.54 5.68 -16.71
CA ILE A 45 -4.82 5.49 -15.45
C ILE A 45 -3.80 4.37 -15.67
N LYS A 46 -2.54 4.63 -15.30
CA LYS A 46 -1.42 3.72 -15.58
C LYS A 46 -0.99 2.88 -14.38
N ILE A 47 -1.42 3.27 -13.18
CA ILE A 47 -1.04 2.65 -11.91
C ILE A 47 -2.29 2.54 -11.04
N TRP A 48 -2.50 1.39 -10.40
CA TRP A 48 -3.58 1.19 -9.44
C TRP A 48 -3.09 0.56 -8.15
N ASP A 49 -3.59 1.09 -7.03
CA ASP A 49 -3.68 0.36 -5.78
C ASP A 49 -4.78 -0.69 -5.91
N VAL A 50 -4.37 -1.93 -6.17
CA VAL A 50 -5.31 -3.04 -6.38
C VAL A 50 -5.93 -3.46 -5.05
N VAL A 51 -5.08 -3.64 -4.04
CA VAL A 51 -5.51 -3.96 -2.67
C VAL A 51 -4.83 -2.99 -1.72
N ASN A 52 -5.64 -2.35 -0.88
CA ASN A 52 -5.18 -1.45 0.18
C ASN A 52 -5.30 -2.14 1.54
N GLU A 53 -4.23 -2.08 2.34
CA GLU A 53 -4.22 -2.42 3.78
C GLU A 53 -4.76 -3.82 4.13
N ALA A 54 -4.37 -4.85 3.39
CA ALA A 54 -4.81 -6.23 3.67
C ALA A 54 -4.23 -6.83 4.97
N ILE A 55 -3.07 -6.36 5.42
CA ILE A 55 -2.30 -6.96 6.52
C ILE A 55 -2.61 -6.25 7.84
N ASP A 56 -2.85 -7.05 8.87
CA ASP A 56 -3.23 -6.60 10.20
C ASP A 56 -2.03 -6.11 11.01
N ASP A 57 -2.26 -5.11 11.87
CA ASP A 57 -1.21 -4.53 12.72
C ASP A 57 -0.72 -5.52 13.81
N SER A 58 -1.45 -6.60 14.09
CA SER A 58 -1.00 -7.69 14.98
C SER A 58 -0.01 -8.67 14.33
N SER A 59 0.32 -8.47 13.06
CA SER A 59 1.35 -9.27 12.36
C SER A 59 2.73 -9.12 13.02
N THR A 60 3.57 -10.13 12.87
CA THR A 60 4.92 -10.16 13.47
C THR A 60 6.00 -10.28 12.40
N LYS A 61 7.28 -10.09 12.79
CA LYS A 61 8.42 -10.24 11.87
C LYS A 61 8.55 -11.60 11.19
N THR A 62 7.86 -12.62 11.68
CA THR A 62 7.94 -13.99 11.16
C THR A 62 6.64 -14.46 10.52
N LYS A 63 5.56 -13.68 10.62
CA LYS A 63 4.24 -14.10 10.14
C LYS A 63 3.36 -12.89 9.81
N TYR A 64 2.92 -12.83 8.56
CA TYR A 64 1.83 -11.94 8.17
C TYR A 64 0.47 -12.52 8.54
N ILE A 65 -0.42 -11.65 8.99
CA ILE A 65 -1.80 -11.98 9.35
C ILE A 65 -2.70 -11.06 8.53
N PHE A 66 -3.65 -11.64 7.79
CA PHE A 66 -4.67 -10.83 7.12
C PHE A 66 -5.62 -10.22 8.15
N ARG A 67 -6.10 -9.00 7.87
CA ARG A 67 -7.17 -8.39 8.67
C ARG A 67 -8.38 -9.31 8.70
N ASN A 68 -8.90 -9.55 9.90
CA ASN A 68 -10.03 -10.45 10.12
C ASN A 68 -11.38 -9.75 9.83
N GLU A 69 -11.52 -9.22 8.62
CA GLU A 69 -12.66 -8.44 8.14
C GLU A 69 -13.46 -9.19 7.07
N PHE A 70 -14.58 -8.60 6.64
CA PHE A 70 -15.55 -9.25 5.74
C PHE A 70 -14.92 -9.85 4.47
N LEU A 71 -13.93 -9.18 3.85
CA LEU A 71 -13.20 -9.67 2.67
C LEU A 71 -12.52 -11.02 2.95
N TYR A 72 -11.65 -11.07 3.97
CA TYR A 72 -10.90 -12.28 4.31
C TYR A 72 -11.79 -13.38 4.90
N LYS A 73 -12.82 -12.99 5.67
CA LYS A 73 -13.81 -13.92 6.24
C LYS A 73 -14.64 -14.61 5.16
N ALA A 74 -15.07 -13.88 4.14
CA ALA A 74 -15.87 -14.42 3.04
C ALA A 74 -14.99 -15.17 2.02
N LEU A 75 -13.82 -14.63 1.67
CA LEU A 75 -12.95 -15.16 0.62
C LEU A 75 -11.46 -15.02 1.00
N PRO A 76 -10.84 -16.03 1.64
CA PRO A 76 -9.46 -15.92 2.13
C PRO A 76 -8.39 -15.58 1.08
N ASN A 77 -8.62 -15.93 -0.19
CA ASN A 77 -7.73 -15.66 -1.33
C ASN A 77 -8.14 -14.42 -2.14
N TYR A 78 -8.93 -13.50 -1.58
CA TYR A 78 -9.45 -12.32 -2.31
C TYR A 78 -8.36 -11.45 -2.93
N VAL A 79 -7.17 -11.38 -2.31
CA VAL A 79 -6.01 -10.65 -2.85
C VAL A 79 -5.57 -11.26 -4.17
N ASP A 80 -5.39 -12.58 -4.21
CA ASP A 80 -4.97 -13.30 -5.41
C ASP A 80 -5.98 -13.06 -6.55
N VAL A 81 -7.27 -13.20 -6.25
CA VAL A 81 -8.37 -12.93 -7.18
C VAL A 81 -8.29 -11.51 -7.72
N ALA A 82 -8.06 -10.53 -6.86
CA ALA A 82 -8.01 -9.12 -7.24
C ALA A 82 -6.85 -8.83 -8.20
N PHE A 83 -5.63 -9.24 -7.87
CA PHE A 83 -4.45 -9.02 -8.72
C PHE A 83 -4.53 -9.80 -10.04
N GLN A 84 -4.93 -11.07 -10.00
CA GLN A 84 -5.09 -11.88 -11.22
C GLN A 84 -6.16 -11.30 -12.16
N THR A 85 -7.29 -10.84 -11.60
CA THR A 85 -8.34 -10.17 -12.39
C THR A 85 -7.82 -8.88 -12.98
N ALA A 86 -7.15 -8.04 -12.18
CA ALA A 86 -6.62 -6.77 -12.64
C ALA A 86 -5.66 -6.93 -13.82
N ARG A 87 -4.70 -7.86 -13.71
CA ARG A 87 -3.76 -8.19 -14.79
C ARG A 87 -4.46 -8.70 -16.04
N LYS A 88 -5.50 -9.53 -15.89
CA LYS A 88 -6.27 -10.08 -17.02
C LYS A 88 -7.01 -8.98 -17.80
N VAL A 89 -7.55 -7.99 -17.09
CA VAL A 89 -8.36 -6.91 -17.69
C VAL A 89 -7.48 -5.85 -18.37
N ASP A 90 -6.41 -5.43 -17.70
CA ASP A 90 -5.43 -4.49 -18.27
C ASP A 90 -3.99 -4.96 -18.06
N PRO A 91 -3.42 -5.67 -19.05
CA PRO A 91 -2.03 -6.16 -18.97
C PRO A 91 -0.97 -5.06 -18.87
N ASN A 92 -1.29 -3.81 -19.23
CA ASN A 92 -0.31 -2.72 -19.32
C ASN A 92 -0.33 -1.79 -18.10
N VAL A 93 -1.27 -1.98 -17.18
CA VAL A 93 -1.37 -1.17 -15.97
C VAL A 93 -0.44 -1.73 -14.89
N LYS A 94 0.19 -0.84 -14.12
CA LYS A 94 1.00 -1.25 -12.96
C LYS A 94 0.11 -1.54 -11.76
N LEU A 95 0.32 -2.69 -11.14
CA LEU A 95 -0.50 -3.24 -10.05
C LEU A 95 0.26 -3.12 -8.73
N PHE A 96 -0.26 -2.31 -7.80
CA PHE A 96 0.36 -2.05 -6.52
C PHE A 96 -0.44 -2.64 -5.36
N TYR A 97 0.29 -3.13 -4.35
CA TYR A 97 -0.21 -3.27 -2.98
C TYR A 97 0.18 -2.03 -2.17
N ASN A 98 -0.76 -1.44 -1.42
CA ASN A 98 -0.51 -0.20 -0.65
C ASN A 98 -0.90 -0.41 0.82
N ASP A 99 -0.06 0.03 1.76
CA ASP A 99 -0.32 -0.09 3.20
C ASP A 99 0.45 0.97 4.00
N TYR A 100 0.05 1.18 5.25
CA TYR A 100 0.68 2.03 6.24
C TYR A 100 1.52 1.25 7.26
N ASN A 101 2.39 1.94 7.98
CA ASN A 101 3.32 1.39 8.98
C ASN A 101 4.33 0.39 8.37
N ILE A 102 4.63 0.55 7.08
CA ILE A 102 5.53 -0.33 6.34
C ILE A 102 6.83 0.33 5.86
N GLU A 103 7.15 1.53 6.36
CA GLU A 103 8.18 2.45 5.83
C GLU A 103 9.49 2.39 6.60
N GLY A 104 9.49 1.67 7.73
CA GLY A 104 10.66 1.38 8.55
C GLY A 104 10.74 -0.11 8.90
N VAL A 105 11.69 -0.51 9.75
CA VAL A 105 11.89 -1.92 10.12
C VAL A 105 11.15 -2.23 11.42
N TRP A 106 9.94 -2.76 11.28
CA TRP A 106 9.00 -3.08 12.35
C TRP A 106 8.42 -4.48 12.14
N ASP A 107 7.50 -4.88 13.00
CA ASP A 107 6.77 -6.15 12.88
C ASP A 107 5.90 -6.17 11.62
N LYS A 108 5.03 -5.16 11.43
CA LYS A 108 4.15 -5.08 10.26
C LYS A 108 4.90 -4.92 8.94
N SER A 109 5.91 -4.06 8.87
CA SER A 109 6.68 -3.89 7.61
C SER A 109 7.39 -5.16 7.17
N THR A 110 7.93 -5.93 8.11
CA THR A 110 8.54 -7.22 7.82
C THR A 110 7.48 -8.24 7.40
N ALA A 111 6.32 -8.26 8.05
CA ALA A 111 5.19 -9.09 7.65
C ALA A 111 4.70 -8.78 6.23
N VAL A 112 4.51 -7.51 5.90
CA VAL A 112 4.09 -7.10 4.55
C VAL A 112 5.14 -7.48 3.51
N TYR A 113 6.44 -7.34 3.81
CA TYR A 113 7.50 -7.85 2.93
C TYR A 113 7.38 -9.37 2.70
N LEU A 114 7.15 -10.17 3.76
CA LEU A 114 6.95 -11.62 3.64
C LEU A 114 5.70 -11.96 2.81
N PHE A 115 4.62 -11.20 2.98
CA PHE A 115 3.38 -11.35 2.22
C PHE A 115 3.60 -11.05 0.73
N VAL A 116 4.24 -9.93 0.40
CA VAL A 116 4.54 -9.55 -0.99
C VAL A 116 5.49 -10.56 -1.65
N LYS A 117 6.48 -11.06 -0.90
CA LYS A 117 7.37 -12.12 -1.38
C LYS A 117 6.60 -13.42 -1.66
N ASP A 118 5.68 -13.81 -0.78
CA ASP A 118 4.81 -14.98 -0.98
C ASP A 118 3.90 -14.83 -2.21
N LEU A 119 3.35 -13.63 -2.47
CA LEU A 119 2.60 -13.34 -3.70
C LEU A 119 3.45 -13.62 -4.95
N LEU A 120 4.70 -13.15 -4.97
CA LEU A 120 5.64 -13.39 -6.08
C LEU A 120 5.99 -14.87 -6.24
N GLU A 121 6.28 -15.57 -5.13
CA GLU A 121 6.58 -17.02 -5.14
C GLU A 121 5.41 -17.86 -5.68
N ARG A 122 4.17 -17.43 -5.43
CA ARG A 122 2.95 -18.06 -5.96
C ARG A 122 2.56 -17.58 -7.37
N GLY A 123 3.32 -16.65 -7.97
CA GLY A 123 3.07 -16.14 -9.31
C GLY A 123 1.90 -15.16 -9.42
N ILE A 124 1.52 -14.48 -8.32
CA ILE A 124 0.52 -13.42 -8.34
C ILE A 124 1.12 -12.17 -9.02
N PRO A 125 0.42 -11.55 -10.00
CA PRO A 125 0.98 -10.46 -10.79
C PRO A 125 0.95 -9.14 -10.02
N ILE A 126 2.04 -8.81 -9.33
CA ILE A 126 2.25 -7.53 -8.65
C ILE A 126 3.49 -6.83 -9.26
N ASP A 127 3.40 -5.52 -9.46
CA ASP A 127 4.49 -4.73 -10.04
C ASP A 127 5.16 -3.80 -9.03
N GLY A 128 4.47 -3.46 -7.94
CA GLY A 128 5.02 -2.54 -6.96
C GLY A 128 4.33 -2.52 -5.60
N VAL A 129 4.96 -1.80 -4.67
CA VAL A 129 4.47 -1.58 -3.31
C VAL A 129 4.40 -0.08 -3.03
N GLY A 130 3.25 0.35 -2.52
CA GLY A 130 3.00 1.71 -2.04
C GLY A 130 3.23 1.77 -0.54
N LEU A 131 4.15 2.64 -0.13
CA LEU A 131 4.40 3.00 1.26
C LEU A 131 3.56 4.26 1.55
N GLN A 132 2.45 4.12 2.28
CA GLN A 132 1.58 5.27 2.58
C GLN A 132 2.36 6.39 3.26
N TYR A 133 3.18 6.05 4.27
CA TYR A 133 4.07 7.02 4.92
C TYR A 133 3.33 8.08 5.76
N HIS A 134 2.26 7.67 6.43
CA HIS A 134 1.65 8.44 7.51
C HIS A 134 2.48 8.30 8.78
N VAL A 135 3.29 9.31 9.11
CA VAL A 135 4.19 9.29 10.27
C VAL A 135 3.97 10.52 11.15
N SER A 136 4.67 10.57 12.29
CA SER A 136 4.66 11.76 13.15
C SER A 136 6.06 12.24 13.50
N VAL A 137 6.16 13.44 14.05
CA VAL A 137 7.42 13.97 14.60
C VAL A 137 7.95 13.13 15.77
N GLN A 138 7.11 12.31 16.41
CA GLN A 138 7.49 11.41 17.50
C GLN A 138 7.80 10.00 17.00
N TYR A 139 7.08 9.54 15.98
CA TYR A 139 7.17 8.19 15.43
C TYR A 139 7.46 8.27 13.94
N GLN A 140 8.75 8.23 13.60
CA GLN A 140 9.23 8.22 12.22
C GLN A 140 10.48 7.34 12.06
N PRO A 141 10.63 6.64 10.93
CA PRO A 141 11.77 5.76 10.68
C PRO A 141 13.05 6.54 10.34
N THR A 142 14.21 5.98 10.71
CA THR A 142 15.49 6.58 10.32
C THR A 142 15.72 6.46 8.81
N LEU A 143 16.51 7.39 8.23
CA LEU A 143 16.95 7.33 6.82
C LEU A 143 17.49 5.94 6.43
N ALA A 144 18.30 5.32 7.28
CA ALA A 144 18.86 3.99 7.03
C ALA A 144 17.76 2.93 6.97
N SER A 145 16.80 2.97 7.91
CA SER A 145 15.68 2.03 7.93
C SER A 145 14.78 2.14 6.71
N ILE A 146 14.48 3.36 6.24
CA ILE A 146 13.66 3.57 5.05
C ILE A 146 14.41 3.06 3.81
N THR A 147 15.72 3.37 3.73
CA THR A 147 16.57 2.94 2.62
C THR A 147 16.61 1.41 2.52
N ASP A 148 16.73 0.71 3.66
CA ASP A 148 16.72 -0.76 3.73
C ASP A 148 15.38 -1.38 3.29
N VAL A 149 14.26 -0.83 3.77
CA VAL A 149 12.92 -1.28 3.38
C VAL A 149 12.69 -1.15 1.88
N ILE A 150 12.99 0.01 1.30
CA ILE A 150 12.84 0.22 -0.15
C ILE A 150 13.77 -0.73 -0.91
N GLY A 151 15.02 -0.87 -0.46
CA GLY A 151 16.01 -1.76 -1.07
C GLY A 151 15.55 -3.21 -1.15
N LYS A 152 14.89 -3.73 -0.11
CA LYS A 152 14.33 -5.09 -0.10
C LYS A 152 13.27 -5.31 -1.18
N TYR A 153 12.40 -4.34 -1.42
CA TYR A 153 11.44 -4.44 -2.53
C TYR A 153 12.12 -4.32 -3.90
N CYS A 154 13.17 -3.48 -4.02
CA CYS A 154 13.99 -3.44 -5.24
C CYS A 154 14.63 -4.81 -5.55
N GLU A 155 15.11 -5.53 -4.54
CA GLU A 155 15.69 -6.87 -4.68
C GLU A 155 14.68 -7.92 -5.17
N LEU A 156 13.39 -7.71 -4.87
CA LEU A 156 12.29 -8.52 -5.41
C LEU A 156 11.90 -8.12 -6.85
N GLY A 157 12.55 -7.11 -7.42
CA GLY A 157 12.23 -6.57 -8.76
C GLY A 157 10.96 -5.71 -8.79
N LEU A 158 10.50 -5.24 -7.63
CA LEU A 158 9.30 -4.42 -7.50
C LEU A 158 9.62 -2.93 -7.53
N GLU A 159 8.68 -2.16 -8.08
CA GLU A 159 8.66 -0.71 -7.98
C GLU A 159 8.17 -0.27 -6.60
N VAL A 160 8.70 0.83 -6.08
CA VAL A 160 8.27 1.40 -4.80
C VAL A 160 7.78 2.81 -4.99
N HIS A 161 6.62 3.12 -4.42
CA HIS A 161 6.08 4.47 -4.38
C HIS A 161 5.94 4.88 -2.91
N ILE A 162 6.33 6.11 -2.59
CA ILE A 162 5.80 6.79 -1.39
C ILE A 162 4.50 7.45 -1.83
N THR A 163 3.37 7.08 -1.22
CA THR A 163 2.03 7.29 -1.81
C THR A 163 1.17 8.33 -1.11
N GLU A 164 1.31 8.50 0.20
CA GLU A 164 0.38 9.28 1.02
C GLU A 164 1.12 10.05 2.13
N LEU A 165 2.32 10.56 1.83
CA LEU A 165 3.20 11.06 2.87
C LEU A 165 2.62 12.30 3.56
N ASP A 166 2.52 12.21 4.89
CA ASP A 166 2.28 13.32 5.80
C ASP A 166 3.05 13.12 7.11
N VAL A 167 3.30 14.21 7.83
CA VAL A 167 4.05 14.19 9.09
C VAL A 167 3.28 14.95 10.16
N LYS A 168 2.55 14.22 11.00
CA LYS A 168 1.75 14.78 12.08
C LYS A 168 2.63 15.39 13.18
N CYS A 169 2.26 16.56 13.66
CA CYS A 169 2.91 17.16 14.83
C CYS A 169 2.41 16.61 16.17
N GLU A 170 1.27 15.92 16.19
CA GLU A 170 0.63 15.31 17.38
C GLU A 170 0.48 16.32 18.55
N ASP A 171 0.92 15.99 19.77
CA ASP A 171 0.90 16.91 20.91
C ASP A 171 2.08 17.92 20.89
N LYS A 172 2.93 17.89 19.85
CA LYS A 172 4.14 18.74 19.70
C LYS A 172 3.96 19.88 18.71
N CYS A 173 2.74 20.18 18.24
CA CYS A 173 2.51 21.24 17.26
C CYS A 173 3.01 22.64 17.69
N ASN A 174 3.10 22.89 19.00
CA ASN A 174 3.61 24.15 19.56
C ASN A 174 5.08 24.06 20.05
N ALA A 175 5.76 22.94 19.83
CA ALA A 175 7.17 22.80 20.20
C ALA A 175 8.04 23.68 19.29
N SER A 176 9.06 24.33 19.85
CA SER A 176 9.91 25.25 19.10
C SER A 176 10.70 24.59 17.96
N ASN A 177 10.86 23.27 18.01
CA ASN A 177 11.59 22.47 17.02
C ASN A 177 10.67 21.65 16.09
N VAL A 178 9.34 21.82 16.12
CA VAL A 178 8.41 21.00 15.32
C VAL A 178 8.70 21.06 13.81
N ASN A 179 8.99 22.26 13.30
CA ASN A 179 9.31 22.46 11.88
C ASN A 179 10.62 21.77 11.48
N GLU A 180 11.62 21.72 12.38
CA GLU A 180 12.88 21.02 12.15
C GLU A 180 12.67 19.50 12.11
N LEU A 181 11.85 18.98 13.01
CA LEU A 181 11.48 17.56 13.04
C LEU A 181 10.72 17.16 11.78
N GLN A 182 9.69 17.92 11.39
CA GLN A 182 8.96 17.67 10.14
C GLN A 182 9.90 17.72 8.93
N ASN A 183 10.71 18.77 8.80
CA ASN A 183 11.70 18.89 7.70
C ASN A 183 12.63 17.67 7.64
N THR A 184 13.13 17.22 8.79
CA THR A 184 13.98 16.03 8.86
C THR A 184 13.27 14.78 8.37
N THR A 185 12.01 14.57 8.76
CA THR A 185 11.22 13.42 8.33
C THR A 185 10.96 13.43 6.82
N TYR A 186 10.46 14.55 6.26
CA TYR A 186 10.29 14.71 4.81
C TYR A 186 11.60 14.49 4.04
N SER A 187 12.69 15.10 4.53
CA SER A 187 14.03 14.97 3.93
C SER A 187 14.54 13.54 3.93
N ASN A 188 14.32 12.79 5.01
CA ASN A 188 14.76 11.39 5.10
C ASN A 188 13.98 10.49 4.14
N ALA A 189 12.66 10.67 4.05
CA ALA A 189 11.82 9.94 3.10
C ALA A 189 12.28 10.17 1.64
N LEU A 190 12.46 11.43 1.25
CA LEU A 190 12.88 11.78 -0.11
C LEU A 190 14.30 11.27 -0.41
N LYS A 191 15.24 11.42 0.51
CA LYS A 191 16.61 10.88 0.35
C LYS A 191 16.61 9.37 0.20
N ALA A 192 15.80 8.64 0.98
CA ALA A 192 15.71 7.18 0.88
C ALA A 192 15.15 6.74 -0.48
N CYS A 193 14.12 7.43 -0.98
CA CYS A 193 13.57 7.19 -2.31
C CYS A 193 14.62 7.46 -3.40
N LEU A 194 15.27 8.63 -3.39
CA LEU A 194 16.30 8.97 -4.39
C LEU A 194 17.53 8.06 -4.37
N ARG A 195 17.83 7.39 -3.25
CA ARG A 195 18.93 6.42 -3.13
C ARG A 195 18.61 5.05 -3.71
N ASN A 196 17.34 4.75 -3.93
CA ASN A 196 16.87 3.47 -4.45
C ASN A 196 16.22 3.69 -5.80
N SER A 197 16.86 3.23 -6.88
CA SER A 197 16.36 3.46 -8.24
C SER A 197 15.00 2.84 -8.54
N CYS A 198 14.55 1.85 -7.75
CA CYS A 198 13.20 1.30 -7.87
C CYS A 198 12.13 2.20 -7.22
N CYS A 199 12.51 3.22 -6.46
CA CYS A 199 11.57 4.21 -5.94
C CYS A 199 11.33 5.31 -6.96
N THR A 200 10.16 5.28 -7.59
CA THR A 200 9.86 6.05 -8.81
C THR A 200 8.80 7.13 -8.62
N ALA A 201 8.15 7.17 -7.46
CA ALA A 201 7.21 8.23 -7.12
C ALA A 201 7.25 8.61 -5.64
N PHE A 202 6.99 9.89 -5.41
CA PHE A 202 6.93 10.51 -4.08
C PHE A 202 5.71 11.44 -4.04
N LEU A 203 4.67 11.02 -3.34
CA LEU A 203 3.39 11.72 -3.23
C LEU A 203 3.15 12.14 -1.77
N VAL A 204 2.59 13.34 -1.60
CA VAL A 204 2.15 13.87 -0.29
C VAL A 204 0.63 13.83 -0.20
N TRP A 205 0.08 13.62 0.99
CA TRP A 205 -1.35 13.47 1.20
C TRP A 205 -2.05 14.78 1.57
N GLY A 206 -2.25 15.61 0.55
CA GLY A 206 -2.83 16.95 0.69
C GLY A 206 -1.95 18.02 0.06
N ILE A 207 -2.41 19.26 0.15
CA ILE A 207 -1.68 20.43 -0.39
C ILE A 207 -1.43 21.46 0.70
N SER A 208 -2.46 21.77 1.48
CA SER A 208 -2.43 22.67 2.63
C SER A 208 -2.71 21.93 3.92
N ASP A 209 -2.26 22.52 5.03
CA ASP A 209 -2.67 22.10 6.39
C ASP A 209 -4.14 22.49 6.69
N ASP A 210 -4.65 23.52 6.00
CA ASP A 210 -6.06 24.00 6.05
C ASP A 210 -7.03 23.05 5.35
#